data_AF-A0A966UNC5-F1
#
_entry.id   AF-A0A966UNC5-F1
#
_cell.length_a   1.000
_cell.length_b   1.000
_cell.length_c   1.000
_cell.angle_alpha   90.00
_cell.angle_beta   90.00
_cell.angle_gamma   90.00
#
_symmetry.space_group_name_H-M   'P 1'
#
loop_
_entity.id
_entity.type
_entity.pdbx_description
1 polymer ?
#
loop_
_entity_poly.entity_id
_entity_poly.type
_entity_poly.pdbx_seq_one_letter_code
_entity_poly.pdbx_strand_id
1 'polypeptide(L)' 'MATYTPFFDLFPKVQYDINRSQYPVYETTTDIFFRLAILKNVLNNTSSYYAYDIDGNDTPEIVAEKVYGL' A
#
# COMPACT_ATOMS: atom_id res chain seq x y z
N MET A 1 7.09 16.54 -13.38
CA MET A 1 7.51 15.78 -12.20
C MET A 1 6.28 15.02 -11.71
N ALA A 2 6.28 13.69 -11.79
CA ALA A 2 5.19 12.89 -11.26
C ALA A 2 5.29 12.91 -9.73
N THR A 3 4.25 13.40 -9.05
CA THR A 3 4.20 13.41 -7.59
C THR A 3 3.83 12.00 -7.11
N TYR A 4 4.73 11.34 -6.40
CA TYR A 4 4.45 10.07 -5.74
C TYR A 4 3.45 10.30 -4.61
N THR A 5 2.29 9.66 -4.70
CA THR A 5 1.31 9.62 -3.61
C THR A 5 1.44 8.27 -2.90
N PRO A 6 1.79 8.23 -1.60
CA PRO A 6 1.85 6.99 -0.84
C PRO A 6 0.53 6.23 -0.94
N PHE A 7 0.59 4.93 -1.22
CA PHE A 7 -0.61 4.12 -1.52
C PHE A 7 -1.66 4.18 -0.40
N PHE A 8 -1.23 4.17 0.86
CA PHE A 8 -2.13 4.22 2.01
C PHE A 8 -2.78 5.58 2.24
N ASP A 9 -2.27 6.67 1.64
CA ASP A 9 -2.93 7.98 1.74
C ASP A 9 -4.22 8.05 0.91
N LEU A 10 -4.44 7.09 0.00
CA LEU A 10 -5.67 6.95 -0.77
C LEU A 10 -6.81 6.31 0.05
N PHE A 11 -6.50 5.76 1.23
CA PHE A 11 -7.48 5.07 2.07
C PHE A 11 -8.26 6.07 2.91
N PRO A 12 -9.53 5.75 3.25
CA PRO A 12 -10.29 6.61 4.14
C PRO A 12 -9.63 6.70 5.52
N LYS A 13 -9.75 7.87 6.15
CA LYS A 13 -9.33 8.08 7.54
C LYS A 13 -10.50 7.78 8.48
N VAL A 14 -10.23 7.07 9.57
CA VAL A 14 -11.22 6.69 10.58
C VAL A 14 -10.75 7.13 11.96
N GLN A 15 -11.71 7.45 12.84
CA GLN A 15 -11.42 7.68 14.24
C GLN A 15 -11.29 6.33 14.95
N TYR A 16 -10.13 6.09 15.56
CA TYR A 16 -9.82 4.84 16.22
C TYR A 16 -9.25 5.10 17.62
N ASP A 17 -9.66 4.29 18.59
CA ASP A 17 -9.10 4.27 19.95
C ASP A 17 -8.48 2.87 20.17
N ILE A 18 -7.16 2.84 20.35
CA ILE A 18 -6.42 1.62 20.62
C ILE A 18 -6.63 1.10 22.05
N ASN A 19 -6.83 2.00 23.01
CA ASN A 19 -6.87 1.69 24.43
C ASN A 19 -8.25 1.22 24.89
N ARG A 20 -9.30 1.52 24.11
CA ARG A 20 -10.71 1.17 24.39
C ARG A 20 -11.11 1.49 25.84
N SER A 21 -10.68 2.66 26.31
CA SER A 21 -10.89 3.08 27.70
C SER A 21 -12.34 3.56 27.92
N GLN A 22 -12.78 3.64 29.18
CA GLN A 22 -14.07 4.24 29.53
C GLN A 22 -14.20 5.70 29.05
N TYR A 23 -13.06 6.40 28.92
CA TYR A 23 -12.96 7.72 28.30
C TYR A 23 -12.16 7.58 27.01
N PRO A 24 -12.82 7.35 25.85
CA PRO A 24 -12.13 7.07 24.61
C PRO A 24 -11.39 8.32 24.11
N VAL A 25 -10.12 8.14 23.80
CA VAL A 25 -9.29 9.14 23.11
C VAL A 25 -9.22 8.70 21.65
N TYR A 26 -9.92 9.40 20.78
CA TYR A 26 -9.97 9.07 19.37
C TYR A 26 -8.80 9.72 18.63
N GLU A 27 -8.04 8.90 17.91
CA GLU A 27 -7.03 9.35 16.97
C GLU A 27 -7.54 9.17 15.53
N THR A 28 -7.23 10.12 14.66
CA THR A 28 -7.55 10.00 13.23
C THR A 28 -6.46 9.19 12.56
N THR A 29 -6.76 7.95 12.17
CA THR A 29 -5.83 7.00 11.57
C THR A 29 -6.30 6.55 10.19
N THR A 30 -5.39 5.99 9.41
CA THR A 30 -5.70 5.41 8.09
C THR A 30 -6.36 4.05 8.25
N ASP A 31 -7.50 3.83 7.61
CA ASP A 31 -8.23 2.55 7.69
C ASP A 31 -7.59 1.48 6.80
N ILE A 32 -6.73 0.65 7.39
CA ILE A 32 -6.12 -0.50 6.71
C ILE A 32 -7.06 -1.71 6.58
N PHE A 33 -8.24 -1.69 7.21
CA PHE A 33 -9.22 -2.77 7.14
C PHE A 33 -10.19 -2.61 5.97
N PHE A 34 -10.09 -1.49 5.25
CA PHE A 34 -10.89 -1.23 4.06
C PHE A 34 -10.64 -2.30 2.99
N ARG A 35 -11.69 -3.05 2.63
CA ARG A 35 -11.59 -4.11 1.63
C ARG A 35 -11.56 -3.52 0.22
N LEU A 36 -10.41 -3.65 -0.44
CA LEU A 36 -10.27 -3.38 -1.87
C LEU A 36 -10.50 -4.66 -2.66
N ALA A 37 -11.54 -4.69 -3.49
CA ALA A 37 -11.69 -5.74 -4.49
C ALA A 37 -10.81 -5.39 -5.70
N ILE A 38 -9.80 -6.21 -6.00
CA ILE A 38 -8.99 -6.03 -7.21
C ILE A 38 -9.92 -6.22 -8.41
N LEU A 39 -10.01 -5.20 -9.27
CA LEU A 39 -10.78 -5.25 -10.50
C LEU A 39 -10.27 -6.42 -11.36
N LYS A 40 -11.14 -7.39 -11.68
CA LYS A 40 -10.81 -8.57 -12.49
C LYS A 40 -10.12 -8.22 -13.82
N ASN A 41 -10.40 -7.05 -14.37
CA ASN A 41 -9.78 -6.55 -15.61
C ASN A 41 -8.28 -6.27 -15.47
N VAL A 42 -7.78 -5.98 -14.27
CA VAL A 42 -6.34 -5.79 -14.00
C VAL A 42 -5.61 -7.14 -13.98
N LEU A 43 -6.26 -8.21 -13.52
CA LEU A 43 -5.66 -9.55 -13.50
C LEU A 43 -5.43 -10.13 -14.91
N ASN A 44 -6.22 -9.78 -15.92
CA ASN A 44 -6.04 -10.33 -17.27
C ASN A 44 -4.74 -9.89 -17.95
N ASN A 45 -4.03 -8.89 -17.41
CA ASN A 45 -2.73 -8.43 -17.91
C ASN A 45 -1.54 -9.14 -17.23
N THR A 46 -1.79 -10.16 -16.39
CA THR A 46 -0.70 -10.85 -15.68
C THR A 46 0.20 -11.69 -16.59
N SER A 47 -0.20 -11.94 -17.83
CA SER A 47 0.62 -12.63 -18.82
C SER A 47 1.76 -11.77 -19.37
N SER A 48 1.76 -10.46 -19.10
CA SER A 48 2.81 -9.53 -19.53
C SER A 48 3.93 -9.32 -18.49
N TYR A 49 3.92 -10.06 -17.38
CA TYR A 49 4.97 -9.94 -16.37
C TYR A 49 6.23 -10.67 -16.82
N TYR A 50 7.38 -10.00 -16.67
CA TYR A 50 8.70 -10.59 -16.91
C TYR A 50 9.25 -11.16 -15.60
N ALA A 51 9.95 -12.29 -15.71
CA ALA A 51 10.75 -12.78 -14.59
C ALA A 51 11.89 -11.80 -14.31
N TYR A 52 12.12 -11.50 -13.04
CA TYR A 52 13.20 -10.63 -12.58
C TYR A 52 13.96 -11.35 -11.47
N ASP A 53 15.27 -11.51 -11.65
CA ASP A 53 16.14 -12.10 -10.64
C ASP A 53 16.54 -11.03 -9.62
N ILE A 54 16.20 -11.27 -8.36
CA ILE A 54 16.47 -10.36 -7.24
C ILE A 54 17.82 -10.73 -6.63
N ASP A 55 18.69 -9.75 -6.41
CA ASP A 55 19.93 -9.96 -5.68
C ASP A 55 19.66 -10.09 -4.17
N GLY A 56 20.39 -10.96 -3.47
CA GLY A 56 20.06 -11.38 -2.10
C GLY A 56 20.10 -10.28 -1.04
N ASN A 57 20.67 -9.11 -1.36
CA ASN A 57 20.74 -7.94 -0.49
C ASN A 57 19.72 -6.85 -0.81
N ASP A 58 18.93 -6.99 -1.88
CA ASP A 58 17.97 -5.96 -2.26
C ASP A 58 16.70 -6.06 -1.43
N THR A 59 16.30 -4.95 -0.80
CA THR A 59 15.00 -4.85 -0.13
C THR A 59 13.90 -4.51 -1.17
N PRO A 60 12.63 -4.83 -0.89
CA PRO A 60 11.53 -4.51 -1.79
C PRO A 60 11.49 -3.03 -2.20
N GLU A 61 11.86 -2.12 -1.30
CA GLU A 61 11.95 -0.68 -1.56
C GLU A 61 13.05 -0.37 -2.60
N ILE A 62 14.23 -0.97 -2.43
CA ILE A 62 15.38 -0.80 -3.32
C ILE A 62 15.07 -1.38 -4.71
N VAL A 63 14.44 -2.56 -4.79
CA VAL A 63 14.01 -3.14 -6.06
C VAL A 63 12.98 -2.24 -6.75
N ALA A 64 12.03 -1.69 -5.99
CA ALA A 64 11.01 -0.80 -6.53
C ALA A 64 11.62 0.49 -7.11
N GLU A 65 12.59 1.09 -6.43
CA GLU A 65 13.34 2.25 -6.94
C GLU A 65 14.09 1.90 -8.24
N LYS A 66 14.79 0.76 -8.28
CA LYS A 66 15.54 0.31 -9.47
C LYS A 66 14.66 0.02 -10.68
N VAL A 67 13.51 -0.65 -10.49
CA VAL A 67 12.64 -1.13 -11.58
C VAL A 67 11.62 -0.07 -12.00
N TYR A 68 11.06 0.67 -11.04
CA TYR A 68 9.96 1.60 -11.28
C TYR A 68 10.36 3.07 -11.12
N GLY A 69 11.55 3.39 -10.60
CA GLY A 69 12.04 4.76 -10.44
C GLY A 69 11.28 5.58 -9.39
N LEU A 70 10.78 4.90 -8.36
CA LEU A 70 10.03 5.48 -7.23
C LEU A 70 10.93 6.21 -6.24
#